data_AF-A0A6P8QPM9-F1
#
_entry.id   AF-A0A6P8QPM9-F1
#
_cell.length_a   1.000
_cell.length_b   1.000
_cell.length_c   1.000
_cell.angle_alpha   90.00
_cell.angle_beta   90.00
_cell.angle_gamma   90.00
#
_symmetry.space_group_name_H-M   'P 1'
#
loop_
_entity.id
_entity.type
_entity.pdbx_description
1 polymer ?
#
loop_
_entity_poly.entity_id
_entity_poly.type
_entity_poly.pdbx_seq_one_letter_code
_entity_poly.pdbx_strand_id
1 'polypeptide(L)'
;MLRCGQMMLAQALICRHLGRDWRWEKQKEQAEEYQRILQCFLDRKDCCYSIHQMAQMGIGEGKKIGEWFGPNTVAQVLKKLALFDEWNSLAVYVSMDNTVVIEDIKKMCKYPPYAGGAAHGSAFNKNRTASAYCTGWKPLLLIVPLRLGINHINPIYIAAFKECFKMPQSLGALGGKPNNAYYFIGFSGEELIYLDPHTTQAFVDSEETGFIHDLSYHCQRAPHRMKIMNLDPSVALGFFCKEEADFDNWCSLVQQEILKQQRRMFELVPKHPPHWPPFIPPTKPEVSTTGAELIESTDKLFEVEEEFEILSV
;
A
#
# COMPACT_ATOMS: atom_id res chain seq x y z
N MET A 1 3.66 -13.43 0.45
CA MET A 1 3.44 -12.03 0.88
C MET A 1 3.54 -11.03 -0.27
N LEU A 2 4.59 -11.07 -1.11
CA LEU A 2 4.75 -10.14 -2.24
C LEU A 2 3.48 -10.01 -3.11
N ARG A 3 2.89 -11.13 -3.53
CA ARG A 3 1.63 -11.17 -4.29
C ARG A 3 0.45 -10.52 -3.55
N CYS A 4 0.37 -10.66 -2.23
CA CYS A 4 -0.68 -10.00 -1.44
C CYS A 4 -0.48 -8.47 -1.43
N GLY A 5 0.78 -8.01 -1.33
CA GLY A 5 1.12 -6.59 -1.50
C GLY A 5 0.73 -6.06 -2.88
N GLN A 6 1.00 -6.82 -3.95
CA GLN A 6 0.53 -6.47 -5.30
C GLN A 6 -0.99 -6.35 -5.36
N MET A 7 -1.74 -7.30 -4.80
CA MET A 7 -3.22 -7.25 -4.79
C MET A 7 -3.77 -6.02 -4.05
N MET A 8 -3.23 -5.68 -2.88
CA MET A 8 -3.65 -4.49 -2.13
C MET A 8 -3.33 -3.19 -2.89
N LEU A 9 -2.12 -3.07 -3.46
CA LEU A 9 -1.76 -1.90 -4.25
C LEU A 9 -2.59 -1.81 -5.54
N ALA A 10 -2.81 -2.92 -6.24
CA ALA A 10 -3.68 -2.98 -7.41
C ALA A 10 -5.09 -2.50 -7.07
N GLN A 11 -5.66 -2.94 -5.94
CA GLN A 11 -6.96 -2.45 -5.47
C GLN A 11 -6.95 -0.93 -5.23
N ALA A 12 -5.87 -0.37 -4.67
CA ALA A 12 -5.72 1.08 -4.52
C ALA A 12 -5.69 1.81 -5.88
N LEU A 13 -4.97 1.26 -6.87
CA LEU A 13 -4.90 1.83 -8.22
C LEU A 13 -6.25 1.75 -8.95
N ILE A 14 -7.00 0.66 -8.78
CA ILE A 14 -8.38 0.55 -9.28
C ILE A 14 -9.26 1.62 -8.64
N CYS A 15 -9.22 1.79 -7.31
CA CYS A 15 -9.98 2.85 -6.64
C CYS A 15 -9.59 4.26 -7.12
N ARG A 16 -8.29 4.49 -7.41
CA ARG A 16 -7.79 5.78 -7.91
C ARG A 16 -8.37 6.13 -9.28
N HIS A 17 -8.27 5.22 -10.24
CA HIS A 17 -8.56 5.49 -11.65
C HIS A 17 -9.99 5.13 -12.07
N LEU A 18 -10.48 3.98 -11.62
CA LEU A 18 -11.77 3.42 -12.05
C LEU A 18 -12.87 3.60 -10.99
N GLY A 19 -12.48 3.83 -9.74
CA GLY A 19 -13.39 3.97 -8.61
C GLY A 19 -13.78 2.62 -7.99
N ARG A 20 -14.27 2.67 -6.75
CA ARG A 20 -14.59 1.46 -5.96
C ARG A 20 -15.77 0.67 -6.53
N ASP A 21 -16.65 1.32 -7.28
CA ASP A 21 -17.85 0.73 -7.89
C ASP A 21 -17.58 0.06 -9.22
N TRP A 22 -16.41 0.28 -9.83
CA TRP A 22 -16.02 -0.42 -11.04
C TRP A 22 -15.99 -1.93 -10.84
N ARG A 23 -16.44 -2.67 -11.85
CA ARG A 23 -16.45 -4.13 -11.86
C ARG A 23 -15.87 -4.62 -13.18
N TRP A 24 -15.00 -5.62 -13.08
CA TRP A 24 -14.57 -6.37 -14.24
C TRP A 24 -15.68 -7.33 -14.69
N GLU A 25 -15.84 -7.47 -16.00
CA GLU A 25 -16.77 -8.40 -16.60
C GLU A 25 -16.10 -9.14 -17.76
N LYS A 26 -16.22 -10.46 -17.76
CA LYS A 26 -15.71 -11.30 -18.84
C LYS A 26 -16.33 -10.88 -20.18
N GLN A 27 -15.52 -10.80 -21.23
CA GLN A 27 -15.93 -10.46 -22.61
C GLN A 27 -16.43 -9.02 -22.82
N LYS A 28 -16.35 -8.14 -21.82
CA LYS A 28 -16.52 -6.70 -22.04
C LYS A 28 -15.16 -6.04 -22.26
N GLU A 29 -15.13 -5.07 -23.17
CA GLU A 29 -14.00 -4.17 -23.33
C GLU A 29 -13.83 -3.37 -22.03
N GLN A 30 -12.59 -3.34 -21.54
CA GLN A 30 -12.24 -2.65 -20.31
C GLN A 30 -11.66 -1.27 -20.64
N ALA A 31 -11.73 -0.34 -19.70
CA ALA A 31 -11.11 0.97 -19.85
C ALA A 31 -9.58 0.85 -20.09
N GLU A 32 -8.98 1.77 -20.84
CA GLU A 32 -7.54 1.73 -21.11
C GLU A 32 -6.71 1.79 -19.82
N GLU A 33 -7.18 2.54 -18.81
CA GLU A 33 -6.54 2.61 -17.50
C GLU A 33 -6.50 1.26 -16.81
N TYR A 34 -7.47 0.37 -17.03
CA TYR A 34 -7.45 -0.98 -16.46
C TYR A 34 -6.25 -1.78 -16.98
N GLN A 35 -6.05 -1.81 -18.30
CA GLN A 35 -4.92 -2.52 -18.92
C GLN A 35 -3.59 -1.93 -18.46
N ARG A 36 -3.51 -0.60 -18.34
CA ARG A 36 -2.31 0.08 -17.83
C ARG A 36 -2.04 -0.23 -16.36
N ILE A 37 -3.07 -0.32 -15.51
CA ILE A 37 -2.92 -0.79 -14.11
C ILE A 37 -2.40 -2.21 -14.10
N LEU A 38 -3.00 -3.12 -14.87
CA LEU A 38 -2.59 -4.53 -14.92
C LEU A 38 -1.13 -4.66 -15.38
N GLN A 39 -0.72 -3.88 -16.37
CA GLN A 39 0.65 -3.85 -16.87
C GLN A 39 1.67 -3.53 -15.78
N CYS A 40 1.33 -2.68 -14.79
CA CYS A 40 2.23 -2.38 -13.68
C CYS A 40 2.65 -3.61 -12.85
N PHE A 41 1.85 -4.69 -12.87
CA PHE A 41 2.04 -5.88 -12.05
C PHE A 41 2.47 -7.13 -12.83
N LEU A 42 2.66 -7.05 -14.15
CA LEU A 42 3.20 -8.16 -14.92
C LEU A 42 4.57 -8.58 -14.40
N ASP A 43 4.92 -9.84 -14.60
CA ASP A 43 6.17 -10.42 -14.12
C ASP A 43 7.35 -10.08 -15.05
N ARG A 44 7.55 -8.80 -15.31
CA ARG A 44 8.66 -8.26 -16.13
C ARG A 44 9.39 -7.15 -15.39
N LYS A 45 10.71 -7.03 -15.60
CA LYS A 45 11.54 -6.04 -14.88
C LYS A 45 11.19 -4.58 -15.22
N ASP A 46 10.63 -4.33 -16.39
CA ASP A 46 10.17 -3.00 -16.84
C ASP A 46 8.84 -2.57 -16.21
N CYS A 47 8.13 -3.47 -15.52
CA CYS A 47 6.89 -3.18 -14.81
C CYS A 47 7.18 -2.77 -13.35
N CYS A 48 6.70 -1.58 -12.95
CA CYS A 48 7.08 -0.89 -11.70
C CYS A 48 6.75 -1.64 -10.40
N TYR A 49 5.70 -2.46 -10.38
CA TYR A 49 5.30 -3.26 -9.21
C TYR A 49 5.38 -4.77 -9.50
N SER A 50 6.22 -5.17 -10.46
CA SER A 50 6.48 -6.58 -10.76
C SER A 50 7.09 -7.31 -9.58
N ILE A 51 6.99 -8.64 -9.59
CA ILE A 51 7.67 -9.49 -8.60
C ILE A 51 9.18 -9.25 -8.59
N HIS A 52 9.77 -8.93 -9.75
CA HIS A 52 11.18 -8.61 -9.92
C HIS A 52 11.56 -7.34 -9.16
N GLN A 53 10.81 -6.25 -9.38
CA GLN A 53 11.07 -4.97 -8.73
C GLN A 53 10.85 -5.06 -7.22
N MET A 54 9.80 -5.77 -6.77
CA MET A 54 9.54 -5.98 -5.34
C MET A 54 10.64 -6.82 -4.66
N ALA A 55 11.09 -7.90 -5.28
CA ALA A 55 12.15 -8.74 -4.73
C ALA A 55 13.50 -8.00 -4.69
N GLN A 56 13.83 -7.26 -5.75
CA GLN A 56 15.05 -6.46 -5.83
C GLN A 56 15.05 -5.33 -4.78
N MET A 57 13.93 -4.62 -4.63
CA MET A 57 13.79 -3.56 -3.62
C MET A 57 13.87 -4.11 -2.20
N GLY A 58 13.42 -5.34 -1.97
CA GLY A 58 13.53 -6.02 -0.68
C GLY A 58 14.96 -6.26 -0.18
N ILE A 59 15.95 -6.27 -1.07
CA ILE A 59 17.37 -6.33 -0.67
C ILE A 59 17.73 -5.11 0.19
N GLY A 60 17.22 -3.93 -0.18
CA GLY A 60 17.37 -2.71 0.62
C GLY A 60 16.56 -2.69 1.93
N GLU A 61 15.79 -3.73 2.21
CA GLU A 61 15.10 -4.00 3.49
C GLU A 61 15.74 -5.20 4.23
N GLY A 62 16.96 -5.59 3.85
CA GLY A 62 17.67 -6.72 4.43
C GLY A 62 17.11 -8.10 4.05
N LYS A 63 16.31 -8.21 2.99
CA LYS A 63 15.76 -9.50 2.51
C LYS A 63 16.46 -9.97 1.24
N LYS A 64 17.00 -11.19 1.26
CA LYS A 64 17.51 -11.82 0.04
C LYS A 64 16.36 -12.21 -0.89
N ILE A 65 16.64 -12.29 -2.18
CA ILE A 65 15.68 -12.78 -3.16
C ILE A 65 15.30 -14.23 -2.81
N GLY A 66 14.00 -14.49 -2.72
CA GLY A 66 13.44 -15.79 -2.34
C GLY A 66 13.11 -15.91 -0.84
N GLU A 67 13.54 -14.97 0.00
CA GLU A 67 13.12 -14.94 1.40
C GLU A 67 11.66 -14.49 1.54
N TRP A 68 11.03 -14.94 2.63
CA TRP A 68 9.67 -14.55 2.97
C TRP A 68 9.64 -13.15 3.61
N PHE A 69 8.62 -12.37 3.25
CA PHE A 69 8.43 -10.99 3.72
C PHE A 69 7.27 -10.97 4.73
N GLY A 70 7.43 -10.23 5.82
CA GLY A 70 6.31 -9.86 6.68
C GLY A 70 5.47 -8.71 6.09
N PRO A 71 4.30 -8.42 6.68
CA PRO A 71 3.44 -7.32 6.25
C PRO A 71 4.14 -5.94 6.24
N ASN A 72 4.98 -5.65 7.24
CA ASN A 72 5.74 -4.39 7.29
C ASN A 72 6.75 -4.29 6.13
N THR A 73 7.56 -5.33 5.92
CA THR A 73 8.59 -5.34 4.86
C THR A 73 7.99 -5.10 3.47
N VAL A 74 6.87 -5.76 3.15
CA VAL A 74 6.23 -5.52 1.85
C VAL A 74 5.65 -4.10 1.75
N ALA A 75 5.14 -3.53 2.84
CA ALA A 75 4.65 -2.16 2.86
C ALA A 75 5.77 -1.14 2.59
N GLN A 76 6.95 -1.31 3.19
CA GLN A 76 8.12 -0.45 2.93
C GLN A 76 8.61 -0.58 1.48
N VAL A 77 8.62 -1.80 0.92
CA VAL A 77 8.93 -2.01 -0.50
C VAL A 77 7.96 -1.28 -1.42
N LEU A 78 6.65 -1.37 -1.17
CA LEU A 78 5.65 -0.66 -1.96
C LEU A 78 5.83 0.86 -1.85
N LYS A 79 6.14 1.37 -0.66
CA LYS A 79 6.43 2.79 -0.42
C LYS A 79 7.61 3.28 -1.26
N LYS A 80 8.70 2.50 -1.33
CA LYS A 80 9.88 2.84 -2.14
C LYS A 80 9.60 2.76 -3.64
N LEU A 81 8.89 1.72 -4.10
CA LEU A 81 8.56 1.56 -5.53
C LEU A 81 7.63 2.66 -6.05
N ALA A 82 6.66 3.11 -5.23
CA ALA A 82 5.73 4.18 -5.60
C ALA A 82 6.42 5.52 -5.93
N LEU A 83 7.65 5.75 -5.45
CA LEU A 83 8.44 6.94 -5.78
C LEU A 83 8.85 7.00 -7.26
N PHE A 84 8.86 5.86 -7.95
CA PHE A 84 9.22 5.75 -9.37
C PHE A 84 7.99 5.77 -10.30
N ASP A 85 6.79 5.78 -9.74
CA ASP A 85 5.53 5.77 -10.48
C ASP A 85 4.93 7.18 -10.59
N GLU A 86 5.38 7.89 -11.62
CA GLU A 86 4.95 9.26 -11.89
C GLU A 86 3.48 9.34 -12.35
N TRP A 87 2.96 8.28 -12.97
CA TRP A 87 1.58 8.26 -13.45
C TRP A 87 0.58 8.23 -12.30
N ASN A 88 0.85 7.40 -11.29
CA ASN A 88 -0.03 7.29 -10.13
C ASN A 88 0.25 8.39 -9.10
N SER A 89 1.52 8.79 -8.93
CA SER A 89 1.95 9.84 -7.99
C SER A 89 1.37 9.65 -6.57
N LEU A 90 1.36 8.40 -6.10
CA LEU A 90 0.82 8.07 -4.78
C LEU A 90 1.69 8.60 -3.65
N ALA A 91 1.07 9.07 -2.59
CA ALA A 91 1.68 9.16 -1.28
C ALA A 91 1.47 7.82 -0.56
N VAL A 92 2.56 7.15 -0.18
CA VAL A 92 2.48 5.89 0.58
C VAL A 92 2.97 6.13 2.00
N TYR A 93 2.05 6.11 2.96
CA TYR A 93 2.36 6.26 4.38
C TYR A 93 2.28 4.89 5.06
N VAL A 94 3.38 4.49 5.69
CA VAL A 94 3.42 3.28 6.54
C VAL A 94 3.58 3.76 7.97
N SER A 95 2.60 3.49 8.83
CA SER A 95 2.66 3.89 10.24
C SER A 95 3.69 3.08 11.01
N MET A 96 4.33 3.71 11.98
CA MET A 96 5.23 3.07 12.94
C MET A 96 4.59 3.09 14.33
N ASP A 97 5.01 2.17 15.21
CA ASP A 97 4.59 2.12 16.62
C ASP A 97 3.07 2.16 16.84
N ASN A 98 2.32 1.49 15.96
CA ASN A 98 0.86 1.47 15.94
C ASN A 98 0.25 2.89 16.03
N THR A 99 0.90 3.91 15.46
CA THR A 99 0.47 5.31 15.58
C THR A 99 0.44 5.98 14.22
N VAL A 100 -0.72 6.52 13.86
CA VAL A 100 -0.92 7.30 12.64
C VAL A 100 -0.90 8.78 12.97
N VAL A 101 0.00 9.53 12.32
CA VAL A 101 0.19 10.96 12.57
C VAL A 101 -0.47 11.79 11.47
N ILE A 102 -1.50 12.57 11.83
CA ILE A 102 -2.29 13.37 10.87
C ILE A 102 -1.43 14.42 10.17
N GLU A 103 -0.61 15.18 10.91
CA GLU A 103 0.21 16.23 10.30
C GLU A 103 1.25 15.70 9.31
N ASP A 104 1.84 14.53 9.58
CA ASP A 104 2.82 13.90 8.70
C ASP A 104 2.19 13.48 7.38
N ILE A 105 0.98 12.88 7.45
CA ILE A 105 0.22 12.52 6.26
C ILE A 105 -0.16 13.77 5.46
N LYS A 106 -0.68 14.82 6.12
CA LYS A 106 -1.02 16.07 5.42
C LYS A 106 0.23 16.72 4.79
N LYS A 107 1.39 16.65 5.44
CA LYS A 107 2.66 17.14 4.88
C LYS A 107 3.14 16.31 3.68
N MET A 108 2.94 14.98 3.70
CA MET A 108 3.33 14.10 2.59
C MET A 108 2.41 14.26 1.37
N CYS A 109 1.10 14.38 1.61
CA CYS A 109 0.11 14.42 0.54
C CYS A 109 -0.04 15.82 -0.06
N LYS A 110 0.20 16.90 0.69
CA LYS A 110 0.05 18.24 0.15
C LYS A 110 1.18 18.58 -0.83
N TYR A 111 0.83 19.02 -2.04
CA TYR A 111 1.82 19.61 -2.93
C TYR A 111 2.34 20.91 -2.30
N PRO A 112 3.65 21.20 -2.38
CA PRO A 112 4.13 22.51 -1.98
C PRO A 112 3.35 23.56 -2.77
N PRO A 113 2.89 24.65 -2.13
CA PRO A 113 2.26 25.73 -2.86
C PRO A 113 3.27 26.19 -3.91
N TYR A 114 2.89 26.14 -5.19
CA TYR A 114 3.67 26.76 -6.25
C TYR A 114 3.96 28.17 -5.78
N ALA A 115 5.23 28.46 -5.46
CA ALA A 115 5.66 29.82 -5.24
C ALA A 115 5.29 30.57 -6.53
N GLY A 116 4.37 31.52 -6.42
CA GLY A 116 3.91 32.31 -7.54
C GLY A 116 5.11 32.97 -8.22
N GLY A 117 5.62 32.33 -9.27
CA GLY A 117 6.41 33.00 -10.27
C GLY A 117 5.51 34.06 -10.87
N ALA A 118 5.84 35.31 -10.60
CA ALA A 118 5.20 36.46 -11.22
C ALA A 118 4.98 36.17 -12.70
N ALA A 119 3.76 36.44 -13.17
CA ALA A 119 3.41 36.36 -14.57
C ALA A 119 4.44 37.15 -15.40
N HIS A 120 5.35 36.45 -16.04
CA HIS A 120 6.06 36.94 -17.21
C HIS A 120 5.48 36.23 -18.41
N GLY A 121 4.67 37.00 -19.14
CA GLY A 121 4.06 36.59 -20.38
C GLY A 121 5.14 36.16 -21.37
N SER A 122 5.09 34.90 -21.77
CA SER A 122 5.52 34.46 -23.08
C SER A 122 4.48 33.50 -23.60
N ALA A 123 3.69 34.00 -24.55
CA ALA A 123 2.65 33.25 -25.22
C ALA A 123 3.28 32.32 -26.25
N PHE A 124 3.50 31.04 -25.92
CA PHE A 124 3.64 29.99 -26.95
C PHE A 124 3.19 28.61 -26.42
N ASN A 125 2.40 27.93 -27.26
CA ASN A 125 1.85 26.56 -27.17
C ASN A 125 0.63 26.29 -26.26
N LYS A 126 -0.54 26.68 -26.79
CA LYS A 126 -1.83 26.00 -26.56
C LYS A 126 -1.81 24.61 -27.20
N ASN A 127 -1.47 23.57 -26.44
CA ASN A 127 -1.91 22.18 -26.62
C ASN A 127 -1.43 21.29 -25.46
N ARG A 128 -1.84 21.64 -24.24
CA ARG A 128 -1.97 20.66 -23.16
C ARG A 128 -3.43 20.69 -22.75
N THR A 129 -4.12 19.60 -23.04
CA THR A 129 -5.40 19.24 -22.42
C THR A 129 -5.30 19.58 -20.94
N ALA A 130 -6.10 20.53 -20.49
CA ALA A 130 -6.14 21.01 -19.14
C ALA A 130 -6.32 19.81 -18.19
N SER A 131 -5.28 19.46 -17.46
CA SER A 131 -5.39 18.61 -16.28
C SER A 131 -6.27 19.38 -15.30
N ALA A 132 -7.51 18.93 -15.20
CA ALA A 132 -8.53 19.49 -14.34
C ALA A 132 -7.96 19.65 -12.92
N TYR A 133 -8.00 20.89 -12.42
CA TYR A 133 -7.84 21.29 -11.01
C TYR A 133 -7.05 20.31 -10.16
N CYS A 134 -5.73 20.47 -10.09
CA CYS A 134 -4.91 19.77 -9.11
C CYS A 134 -5.44 20.14 -7.71
N THR A 135 -6.31 19.31 -7.15
CA THR A 135 -6.53 19.25 -5.72
C THR A 135 -5.15 19.12 -5.13
N GLY A 136 -4.76 20.01 -4.21
CA GLY A 136 -3.41 20.09 -3.69
C GLY A 136 -2.98 18.84 -2.89
N TRP A 137 -3.51 17.65 -3.19
CA TRP A 137 -3.43 16.40 -2.45
C TRP A 137 -3.02 15.23 -3.38
N LYS A 138 -1.94 14.53 -3.03
CA LYS A 138 -1.57 13.25 -3.63
C LYS A 138 -2.43 12.12 -3.05
N PRO A 139 -3.06 11.27 -3.89
CA PRO A 139 -3.82 10.13 -3.40
C PRO A 139 -2.99 9.26 -2.45
N LEU A 140 -3.56 8.95 -1.29
CA LEU A 140 -2.88 8.31 -0.17
C LEU A 140 -3.17 6.82 -0.14
N LEU A 141 -2.11 6.01 -0.14
CA LEU A 141 -2.11 4.64 0.34
C LEU A 141 -1.58 4.63 1.78
N LEU A 142 -2.46 4.45 2.75
CA LEU A 142 -2.13 4.33 4.17
C LEU A 142 -2.05 2.86 4.55
N ILE A 143 -0.91 2.41 5.06
CA ILE A 143 -0.69 1.05 5.53
C ILE A 143 -0.35 1.10 7.02
N VAL A 144 -1.04 0.28 7.82
CA VAL A 144 -0.87 0.21 9.27
C VAL A 144 -0.44 -1.22 9.64
N PRO A 145 0.88 -1.52 9.71
CA PRO A 145 1.39 -2.79 10.22
C PRO A 145 1.07 -2.93 11.71
N LEU A 146 0.61 -4.10 12.13
CA LEU A 146 0.15 -4.39 13.48
C LEU A 146 0.58 -5.78 13.94
N ARG A 147 0.78 -5.92 15.25
CA ARG A 147 0.89 -7.22 15.94
C ARG A 147 -0.23 -7.36 16.96
N LEU A 148 -1.29 -8.09 16.60
CA LEU A 148 -2.53 -8.19 17.38
C LEU A 148 -2.52 -9.28 18.47
N GLY A 149 -1.36 -9.84 18.77
CA GLY A 149 -1.17 -10.88 19.79
C GLY A 149 0.18 -11.58 19.65
N ILE A 150 0.47 -12.52 20.56
CA ILE A 150 1.74 -13.26 20.55
C ILE A 150 1.67 -14.39 19.53
N ASN A 151 0.81 -15.39 19.75
CA ASN A 151 0.67 -16.53 18.83
C ASN A 151 -0.61 -16.47 18.00
N HIS A 152 -1.66 -15.87 18.58
CA HIS A 152 -3.00 -15.76 18.01
C HIS A 152 -3.50 -14.34 18.22
N ILE A 153 -4.44 -13.90 17.39
CA ILE A 153 -5.12 -12.62 17.60
C ILE A 153 -5.80 -12.60 18.98
N ASN A 154 -5.59 -11.54 19.74
CA ASN A 154 -6.32 -11.33 20.98
C ASN A 154 -7.79 -10.99 20.64
N PRO A 155 -8.78 -11.73 21.16
CA PRO A 155 -10.20 -11.51 20.85
C PRO A 155 -10.70 -10.08 21.06
N ILE A 156 -10.06 -9.31 21.95
CA ILE A 156 -10.42 -7.91 22.21
C ILE A 156 -10.33 -7.04 20.94
N TYR A 157 -9.45 -7.38 20.01
CA TYR A 157 -9.25 -6.60 18.79
C TYR A 157 -10.19 -6.99 17.65
N ILE A 158 -10.93 -8.10 17.75
CA ILE A 158 -11.74 -8.63 16.63
C ILE A 158 -12.82 -7.63 16.21
N ALA A 159 -13.47 -6.98 17.17
CA ALA A 159 -14.48 -5.98 16.87
C ALA A 159 -13.87 -4.80 16.08
N ALA A 160 -12.79 -4.20 16.59
CA ALA A 160 -12.10 -3.11 15.90
C ALA A 160 -11.58 -3.53 14.51
N PHE A 161 -11.05 -4.75 14.40
CA PHE A 161 -10.54 -5.29 13.14
C PHE A 161 -11.67 -5.41 12.10
N LYS A 162 -12.86 -5.86 12.48
CA LYS A 162 -14.04 -5.91 11.60
C LYS A 162 -14.47 -4.51 11.15
N GLU A 163 -14.46 -3.52 12.03
CA GLU A 163 -14.83 -2.14 11.66
C GLU A 163 -13.92 -1.58 10.55
N CYS A 164 -12.64 -1.97 10.53
CA CYS A 164 -11.70 -1.55 9.47
C CYS A 164 -12.13 -2.00 8.07
N PHE A 165 -12.84 -3.11 7.92
CA PHE A 165 -13.36 -3.58 6.62
C PHE A 165 -14.64 -2.86 6.18
N LYS A 166 -15.31 -2.15 7.10
CA LYS A 166 -16.56 -1.43 6.79
C LYS A 166 -16.33 0.00 6.32
N MET A 167 -15.14 0.54 6.55
CA MET A 167 -14.79 1.91 6.14
C MET A 167 -14.79 2.01 4.59
N PRO A 168 -15.32 3.08 3.99
CA PRO A 168 -15.29 3.28 2.53
C PRO A 168 -13.88 3.24 1.94
N GLN A 169 -12.90 3.68 2.71
CA GLN A 169 -11.48 3.73 2.36
C GLN A 169 -10.80 2.36 2.45
N SER A 170 -11.47 1.33 2.97
CA SER A 170 -10.83 0.05 3.26
C SER A 170 -10.26 -0.61 2.01
N LEU A 171 -8.97 -0.93 2.07
CA LEU A 171 -8.31 -1.84 1.16
C LEU A 171 -8.16 -3.23 1.79
N GLY A 172 -8.79 -3.51 2.94
CA GLY A 172 -8.66 -4.77 3.64
C GLY A 172 -7.33 -4.91 4.39
N ALA A 173 -6.80 -6.13 4.47
CA ALA A 173 -5.61 -6.44 5.26
C ALA A 173 -4.67 -7.45 4.58
N LEU A 174 -3.37 -7.28 4.79
CA LEU A 174 -2.35 -8.28 4.53
C LEU A 174 -2.10 -9.08 5.81
N GLY A 175 -1.85 -10.38 5.71
CA GLY A 175 -1.45 -11.17 6.87
C GLY A 175 -1.23 -12.64 6.52
N GLY A 176 -0.98 -13.43 7.55
CA GLY A 176 -0.76 -14.87 7.45
C GLY A 176 0.66 -15.28 7.85
N LYS A 177 0.83 -16.59 8.03
CA LYS A 177 2.08 -17.19 8.50
C LYS A 177 3.16 -17.14 7.41
N PRO A 178 4.44 -17.38 7.77
CA PRO A 178 5.47 -17.69 6.79
C PRO A 178 4.97 -18.68 5.73
N ASN A 179 5.15 -18.31 4.46
CA ASN A 179 4.72 -19.06 3.27
C ASN A 179 3.21 -19.33 3.14
N ASN A 180 2.36 -18.71 3.98
CA ASN A 180 0.90 -18.84 3.96
C ASN A 180 0.27 -17.45 4.13
N ALA A 181 0.55 -16.56 3.18
CA ALA A 181 0.08 -15.17 3.21
C ALA A 181 -1.20 -14.99 2.38
N TYR A 182 -2.15 -14.23 2.89
CA TYR A 182 -3.43 -13.97 2.23
C TYR A 182 -3.70 -12.48 2.14
N TYR A 183 -4.55 -12.10 1.19
CA TYR A 183 -5.12 -10.76 1.11
C TYR A 183 -6.58 -10.80 1.55
N PHE A 184 -6.85 -10.31 2.76
CA PHE A 184 -8.18 -10.28 3.34
C PHE A 184 -8.94 -9.07 2.81
N ILE A 185 -10.12 -9.30 2.22
CA ILE A 185 -10.91 -8.28 1.52
C ILE A 185 -12.25 -7.97 2.22
N GLY A 186 -12.60 -8.71 3.26
CA GLY A 186 -13.83 -8.53 4.01
C GLY A 186 -14.05 -9.64 5.02
N PHE A 187 -15.26 -9.70 5.56
CA PHE A 187 -15.66 -10.72 6.52
C PHE A 187 -17.16 -11.03 6.42
N SER A 188 -17.55 -12.18 6.98
CA SER A 188 -18.93 -12.59 7.17
C SER A 188 -19.04 -13.33 8.50
N GLY A 189 -19.80 -12.77 9.45
CA GLY A 189 -19.88 -13.32 10.81
C GLY A 189 -18.50 -13.35 11.48
N GLU A 190 -18.01 -14.54 11.83
CA GLU A 190 -16.69 -14.76 12.44
C GLU A 190 -15.62 -15.26 11.45
N GLU A 191 -15.89 -15.17 10.15
CA GLU A 191 -14.98 -15.60 9.09
C GLU A 191 -14.48 -14.42 8.26
N LEU A 192 -13.18 -14.41 7.97
CA LEU A 192 -12.59 -13.51 6.99
C LEU A 192 -12.75 -14.09 5.59
N ILE A 193 -12.93 -13.21 4.61
CA ILE A 193 -12.96 -13.51 3.19
C ILE A 193 -11.64 -13.03 2.59
N TYR A 194 -10.96 -13.88 1.80
CA TYR A 194 -9.64 -13.55 1.28
C TYR A 194 -9.37 -14.09 -0.13
N LEU A 195 -8.37 -13.48 -0.77
CA LEU A 195 -7.72 -13.96 -1.99
C LEU A 195 -6.42 -14.67 -1.65
N ASP A 196 -6.24 -15.83 -2.28
CA ASP A 196 -5.15 -16.77 -2.01
C ASP A 196 -4.16 -16.81 -3.20
N PRO A 197 -2.89 -16.40 -3.01
CA PRO A 197 -1.89 -16.42 -4.08
C PRO A 197 -1.21 -17.79 -4.29
N HIS A 198 -1.52 -18.83 -3.51
CA HIS A 198 -0.78 -20.10 -3.53
C HIS A 198 -1.23 -21.05 -4.66
N THR A 199 -1.45 -20.51 -5.86
CA THR A 199 -1.62 -21.28 -7.09
C THR A 199 -0.64 -20.76 -8.13
N THR A 200 0.31 -21.60 -8.55
CA THR A 200 1.25 -21.27 -9.62
C THR A 200 0.52 -21.29 -10.96
N GLN A 201 0.60 -20.20 -11.70
CA GLN A 201 0.05 -20.06 -13.05
C GLN A 201 1.16 -19.76 -14.05
N ALA A 202 0.91 -19.97 -15.34
CA ALA A 202 1.84 -19.59 -16.40
C ALA A 202 1.98 -18.06 -16.46
N PHE A 203 3.19 -17.59 -16.80
CA PHE A 203 3.43 -16.18 -17.09
C PHE A 203 2.57 -15.72 -18.27
N VAL A 204 1.96 -14.54 -18.14
CA VAL A 204 1.22 -13.85 -19.20
C VAL A 204 2.06 -12.67 -19.67
N ASP A 205 2.37 -12.63 -20.97
CA ASP A 205 2.99 -11.48 -21.62
C ASP A 205 1.95 -10.60 -22.31
N SER A 206 2.33 -9.37 -22.63
CA SER A 206 1.54 -8.51 -23.52
C SER A 206 1.69 -8.97 -24.97
N GLU A 207 0.61 -9.00 -25.74
CA GLU A 207 0.68 -9.20 -27.19
C GLU A 207 1.38 -8.01 -27.88
N GLU A 208 1.75 -8.16 -29.16
CA GLU A 208 2.34 -7.07 -29.97
C GLU A 208 1.46 -5.81 -30.01
N THR A 209 0.15 -5.98 -29.79
CA THR A 209 -0.86 -4.92 -29.71
C THR A 209 -0.88 -4.18 -28.36
N GLY A 210 -0.13 -4.65 -27.36
CA GLY A 210 -0.17 -4.16 -25.99
C GLY A 210 -1.33 -4.71 -25.15
N PHE A 211 -2.20 -5.55 -25.72
CA PHE A 211 -3.30 -6.18 -25.01
C PHE A 211 -2.81 -7.30 -24.09
N ILE A 212 -3.36 -7.38 -22.87
CA ILE A 212 -3.04 -8.42 -21.88
C ILE A 212 -4.26 -9.32 -21.68
N HIS A 213 -4.06 -10.64 -21.82
CA HIS A 213 -5.07 -11.63 -21.44
C HIS A 213 -5.23 -11.68 -19.93
N ASP A 214 -6.34 -11.14 -19.43
CA ASP A 214 -6.52 -10.83 -18.01
C ASP A 214 -7.21 -11.94 -17.18
N LEU A 215 -7.69 -13.01 -17.82
CA LEU A 215 -8.52 -14.04 -17.17
C LEU A 215 -7.87 -14.67 -15.93
N SER A 216 -6.55 -14.86 -15.94
CA SER A 216 -5.76 -15.41 -14.81
C SER A 216 -5.68 -14.47 -13.60
N TYR A 217 -5.90 -13.17 -13.80
CA TYR A 217 -5.81 -12.13 -12.77
C TYR A 217 -7.12 -11.88 -12.03
N HIS A 218 -8.20 -12.57 -12.43
CA HIS A 218 -9.50 -12.52 -11.75
C HIS A 218 -9.85 -13.88 -11.15
N CYS A 219 -9.97 -13.93 -9.82
CA CYS A 219 -10.41 -15.14 -9.14
C CYS A 219 -11.92 -15.34 -9.35
N GLN A 220 -12.29 -16.26 -10.25
CA GLN A 220 -13.69 -16.58 -10.56
C GLN A 220 -14.29 -17.66 -9.65
N ARG A 221 -13.51 -18.18 -8.70
CA ARG A 221 -13.96 -19.19 -7.74
C ARG A 221 -14.69 -18.55 -6.57
N ALA A 222 -15.45 -19.35 -5.82
CA ALA A 222 -16.02 -18.90 -4.57
C ALA A 222 -14.90 -18.36 -3.64
N PRO A 223 -15.09 -17.18 -3.01
CA PRO A 223 -14.07 -16.60 -2.15
C PRO A 223 -13.69 -17.54 -1.00
N HIS A 224 -12.39 -17.64 -0.71
CA HIS A 224 -11.92 -18.44 0.42
C HIS A 224 -12.33 -17.80 1.75
N ARG A 225 -12.54 -18.65 2.76
CA ARG A 225 -12.95 -18.23 4.10
C ARG A 225 -12.11 -18.91 5.18
N MET A 226 -11.86 -18.19 6.27
CA MET A 226 -11.26 -18.75 7.48
C MET A 226 -11.77 -18.04 8.71
N LYS A 227 -11.85 -18.73 9.85
CA LYS A 227 -12.20 -18.11 11.14
C LYS A 227 -11.19 -17.02 11.49
N ILE A 228 -11.66 -15.88 11.98
CA ILE A 228 -10.81 -14.75 12.41
C ILE A 228 -9.80 -15.20 13.47
N MET A 229 -10.21 -16.09 14.38
CA MET A 229 -9.34 -16.65 15.41
C MET A 229 -8.12 -17.42 14.87
N ASN A 230 -8.17 -17.87 13.62
CA ASN A 230 -7.06 -18.59 12.97
C ASN A 230 -6.09 -17.64 12.26
N LEU A 231 -6.38 -16.34 12.23
CA LEU A 231 -5.52 -15.33 11.64
C LEU A 231 -4.20 -15.23 12.42
N ASP A 232 -3.09 -15.18 11.70
CA ASP A 232 -1.79 -14.86 12.29
C ASP A 232 -1.81 -13.44 12.87
N PRO A 233 -1.30 -13.18 14.08
CA PRO A 233 -1.39 -11.86 14.70
C PRO A 233 -0.57 -10.78 13.97
N SER A 234 0.35 -11.14 13.06
CA SER A 234 1.09 -10.20 12.23
C SER A 234 0.29 -9.81 10.98
N VAL A 235 -0.19 -8.56 10.93
CA VAL A 235 -1.03 -8.06 9.84
C VAL A 235 -0.62 -6.65 9.41
N ALA A 236 -1.12 -6.20 8.26
CA ALA A 236 -1.11 -4.79 7.90
C ALA A 236 -2.46 -4.38 7.31
N LEU A 237 -3.13 -3.41 7.92
CA LEU A 237 -4.36 -2.83 7.39
C LEU A 237 -4.01 -1.85 6.26
N GLY A 238 -4.81 -1.81 5.20
CA GLY A 238 -4.67 -0.85 4.11
C GLY A 238 -5.90 0.05 3.99
N PHE A 239 -5.66 1.34 3.75
CA PHE A 239 -6.70 2.33 3.46
C PHE A 239 -6.29 3.22 2.28
N PHE A 240 -7.25 3.58 1.44
CA PHE A 240 -7.05 4.49 0.32
C PHE A 240 -7.88 5.75 0.47
N CYS A 241 -7.22 6.91 0.47
CA CYS A 241 -7.86 8.22 0.52
C CYS A 241 -7.48 9.01 -0.73
N LYS A 242 -8.40 9.11 -1.69
CA LYS A 242 -8.12 9.74 -2.98
C LYS A 242 -7.93 11.24 -2.82
N GLU A 243 -8.71 11.85 -1.93
CA GLU A 243 -8.70 13.28 -1.62
C GLU A 243 -8.49 13.54 -0.12
N GLU A 244 -8.16 14.79 0.26
CA GLU A 244 -8.02 15.17 1.68
C GLU A 244 -9.32 14.93 2.46
N ALA A 245 -10.48 15.13 1.84
CA ALA A 245 -11.78 14.87 2.45
C ALA A 245 -12.00 13.39 2.79
N ASP A 246 -11.48 12.46 1.96
CA ASP A 246 -11.54 11.03 2.25
C ASP A 246 -10.72 10.69 3.50
N PHE A 247 -9.55 11.34 3.65
CA PHE A 247 -8.68 11.16 4.81
C PHE A 247 -9.30 11.76 6.08
N ASP A 248 -9.87 12.95 6.01
CA ASP A 248 -10.58 13.57 7.14
C ASP A 248 -11.80 12.72 7.57
N ASN A 249 -12.51 12.11 6.60
CA ASN A 249 -13.58 11.15 6.87
C ASN A 249 -13.05 9.88 7.55
N TRP A 250 -11.94 9.31 7.05
CA TRP A 250 -11.30 8.16 7.67
C TRP A 250 -10.87 8.46 9.12
N CYS A 251 -10.28 9.63 9.39
CA CYS A 251 -9.93 10.05 10.74
C CYS A 251 -11.16 10.09 11.67
N SER A 252 -12.29 10.59 11.17
CA SER A 252 -13.55 10.64 11.93
C SER A 252 -14.07 9.23 12.25
N LEU A 253 -14.03 8.30 11.29
CA LEU A 253 -14.43 6.90 11.49
C LEU A 253 -13.51 6.18 12.48
N VAL A 254 -12.20 6.41 12.42
CA VAL A 254 -11.24 5.85 13.38
C VAL A 254 -11.51 6.35 14.79
N GLN A 255 -11.76 7.65 14.97
CA GLN A 255 -12.12 8.21 16.26
C GLN A 255 -13.42 7.60 16.81
N GLN A 256 -14.39 7.34 15.94
CA GLN A 256 -15.69 6.79 16.32
C GLN A 256 -15.65 5.29 16.61
N GLU A 257 -14.92 4.49 15.84
CA GLU A 257 -15.05 3.03 15.89
C GLU A 257 -13.85 2.32 16.52
N ILE A 258 -12.66 2.91 16.41
CA ILE A 258 -11.40 2.30 16.88
C ILE A 258 -11.01 2.90 18.24
N LEU A 259 -11.02 4.23 18.38
CA LEU A 259 -10.51 4.88 19.58
C LEU A 259 -11.47 4.87 20.78
N LYS A 260 -12.75 4.53 20.56
CA LYS A 260 -13.73 4.29 21.63
C LYS A 260 -13.43 3.03 22.45
N GLN A 261 -12.64 2.11 21.92
CA GLN A 261 -12.31 0.87 22.62
C GLN A 261 -11.27 1.12 23.70
N GLN A 262 -11.40 0.40 24.83
CA GLN A 262 -10.48 0.51 25.95
C GLN A 262 -9.05 0.06 25.58
N ARG A 263 -8.93 -0.91 24.66
CA ARG A 263 -7.66 -1.37 24.09
C ARG A 263 -7.72 -1.17 22.59
N ARG A 264 -6.91 -0.25 22.08
CA ARG A 264 -6.89 0.18 20.69
C ARG A 264 -5.89 -0.67 19.91
N MET A 265 -6.21 -0.96 18.64
CA MET A 265 -5.26 -1.61 17.74
C MET A 265 -4.15 -0.65 17.31
N PHE A 266 -4.51 0.61 17.10
CA PHE A 266 -3.60 1.71 16.77
C PHE A 266 -4.16 3.04 17.28
N GLU A 267 -3.28 4.03 17.40
CA GLU A 267 -3.59 5.39 17.79
C GLU A 267 -3.64 6.31 16.58
N LEU A 268 -4.46 7.35 16.66
CA LEU A 268 -4.49 8.44 15.69
C LEU A 268 -4.20 9.74 16.43
N VAL A 269 -3.06 10.36 16.11
CA VAL A 269 -2.58 11.57 16.80
C VAL A 269 -2.54 12.76 15.84
N PRO A 270 -2.91 13.96 16.31
CA PRO A 270 -2.93 15.14 15.45
C PRO A 270 -1.54 15.63 15.05
N LYS A 271 -0.57 15.54 15.98
CA LYS A 271 0.78 16.08 15.83
C LYS A 271 1.84 14.99 15.93
N HIS A 272 2.96 15.19 15.27
CA HIS A 272 4.13 14.34 15.33
C HIS A 272 4.67 14.35 16.77
N PRO A 273 4.88 13.16 17.38
CA PRO A 273 5.43 13.09 18.73
C PRO A 273 6.79 13.78 18.81
N PRO A 274 7.03 14.67 19.80
CA PRO A 274 8.23 15.51 19.83
C PRO A 274 9.54 14.74 20.09
N HIS A 275 9.43 13.49 20.58
CA HIS A 275 10.59 12.62 20.83
C HIS A 275 10.96 11.75 19.62
N TRP A 276 10.14 11.75 18.56
CA TRP A 276 10.44 11.03 17.32
C TRP A 276 11.41 11.83 16.43
N PRO A 277 12.17 11.16 15.56
CA PRO A 277 12.97 11.84 14.54
C PRO A 277 12.08 12.70 13.62
N PRO A 278 12.53 13.89 13.19
CA PRO A 278 11.73 14.76 12.34
C PRO A 278 11.19 14.04 11.10
N PHE A 279 9.89 14.14 10.87
CA PHE A 279 9.27 13.52 9.71
C PHE A 279 9.68 14.23 8.40
N ILE A 280 10.37 13.49 7.54
CA ILE A 280 10.78 13.90 6.20
C ILE A 280 10.00 13.06 5.18
N PRO A 281 9.14 13.67 4.33
CA PRO A 281 8.47 12.96 3.26
C PRO A 281 9.48 12.26 2.34
N PRO A 282 9.22 11.00 1.95
CA PRO A 282 10.14 10.27 1.09
C PRO A 282 10.23 10.92 -0.28
N THR A 283 11.46 11.06 -0.78
CA THR A 283 11.77 11.58 -2.12
C THR A 283 12.47 10.52 -2.95
N LYS A 284 12.31 10.60 -4.28
CA LYS A 284 13.06 9.74 -5.21
C LYS A 284 14.56 9.95 -4.96
N PRO A 285 15.36 8.87 -4.77
CA PRO A 285 16.79 9.02 -4.57
C PRO A 285 17.45 9.61 -5.82
N GLU A 286 18.42 10.51 -5.63
CA GLU A 286 19.22 11.06 -6.72
C GLU A 286 20.19 9.96 -7.21
N VAL A 287 20.01 9.50 -8.45
CA VAL A 287 20.91 8.53 -9.06
C VAL A 287 22.02 9.31 -9.77
N SER A 288 23.16 9.51 -9.12
CA SER A 288 24.38 9.89 -9.82
C SER A 288 24.87 8.69 -10.61
N THR A 289 24.87 8.78 -11.94
CA THR A 289 25.35 7.74 -12.85
C THR A 289 26.85 7.53 -12.72
N THR A 290 27.26 6.64 -11.82
CA THR A 290 28.47 5.84 -11.96
C THR A 290 28.08 4.40 -11.69
N GLY A 291 28.18 3.57 -12.73
CA GLY A 291 27.79 2.17 -12.67
C GLY A 291 28.51 1.41 -11.56
N ALA A 292 27.80 0.45 -10.98
CA ALA A 292 28.31 -0.64 -10.16
C ALA A 292 28.73 -0.34 -8.70
N GLU A 293 28.26 0.73 -8.07
CA GLU A 293 28.33 0.88 -6.61
C GLU A 293 26.97 1.38 -6.07
N LEU A 294 26.04 0.43 -5.90
CA LEU A 294 24.80 0.66 -5.16
C LEU A 294 24.99 0.06 -3.78
N ILE A 295 24.79 0.90 -2.75
CA ILE A 295 24.70 0.60 -1.31
C ILE A 295 26.02 0.77 -0.55
N GLU A 296 26.42 2.01 -0.32
CA GLU A 296 27.10 2.43 0.91
C GLU A 296 26.62 3.86 1.18
N SER A 297 25.66 4.02 2.11
CA SER A 297 25.30 5.28 2.81
C SER A 297 23.81 5.31 3.21
N THR A 298 23.31 4.23 3.81
CA THR A 298 22.07 4.32 4.61
C THR A 298 22.29 3.98 6.08
N ASP A 299 23.49 3.53 6.46
CA ASP A 299 23.81 2.97 7.78
C ASP A 299 23.63 3.92 8.98
N LYS A 300 23.47 5.23 8.77
CA LYS A 300 23.34 6.19 9.87
C LYS A 300 21.93 6.32 10.47
N LEU A 301 20.93 5.61 9.94
CA LEU A 301 19.56 5.62 10.47
C LEU A 301 19.14 4.32 11.15
N PHE A 302 19.97 3.26 11.12
CA PHE A 302 19.54 1.90 11.44
C PHE A 302 20.05 1.31 12.77
N GLU A 303 20.88 2.03 13.54
CA GLU A 303 21.38 1.49 14.82
C GLU A 303 20.32 1.39 15.95
N VAL A 304 19.06 1.78 15.72
CA VAL A 304 18.00 1.75 16.76
C VAL A 304 16.99 0.60 16.58
N GLU A 305 17.03 -0.14 15.46
CA GLU A 305 15.97 -1.13 15.14
C GLU A 305 16.28 -2.59 15.53
N GLU A 306 17.46 -2.91 16.08
CA GLU A 306 17.84 -4.30 16.39
C GLU A 306 17.37 -4.86 17.76
N GLU A 307 16.66 -4.11 18.61
CA GLU A 307 16.36 -4.57 19.99
C GLU A 307 15.07 -5.40 20.17
N PHE A 308 14.48 -5.96 19.11
CA PHE A 308 13.29 -6.84 19.22
C PHE A 308 13.47 -8.27 18.67
N GLU A 309 14.69 -8.80 18.69
CA GLU A 309 14.89 -10.26 18.66
C GLU A 309 15.02 -10.81 20.09
N ILE A 310 13.88 -11.25 20.65
CA ILE A 310 13.86 -11.98 21.91
C ILE A 310 14.59 -13.31 21.72
N LEU A 311 15.65 -13.48 22.51
CA LEU A 311 16.39 -14.71 22.75
C LEU A 311 15.47 -15.93 22.88
N SER A 312 15.59 -16.87 21.94
CA SER A 312 15.09 -18.23 22.13
C SER A 312 15.97 -18.97 23.13
N VAL A 313 15.41 -19.33 24.29
CA VAL A 313 15.85 -20.48 25.09
C VAL A 313 14.84 -21.59 24.90
#